data_AF-A0A3M1LTW1-F1
#
_entry.id   AF-A0A3M1LTW1-F1
#
_cell.length_a   1.000
_cell.length_b   1.000
_cell.length_c   1.000
_cell.angle_alpha   90.00
_cell.angle_beta   90.00
_cell.angle_gamma   90.00
#
_symmetry.space_group_name_H-M   'P 1'
#
loop_
_entity.id
_entity.type
_entity.pdbx_description
1 polymer ?
#
loop_
_entity_poly.entity_id
_entity_poly.type
_entity_poly.pdbx_seq_one_letter_code
_entity_poly.pdbx_strand_id
1 'polypeptide(L)'
;MRLIPVMRVVTLSRRRGTVGTDSVGGRGWAFAWLSPIAVLVEGPEGQERLPIRDETQTILLGMGVGALLFAVLLWLIVRATTHRGSPRAG
;
A
#
# COMPACT_ATOMS: atom_id res chain seq x y z
N MET A 1 -15.08 17.89 -25.32
CA MET A 1 -14.13 16.91 -24.75
C MET A 1 -14.40 16.85 -23.25
N ARG A 2 -14.77 15.69 -22.73
CA ARG A 2 -15.16 15.52 -21.32
C ARG A 2 -14.30 14.43 -20.68
N LEU A 3 -13.82 14.71 -19.47
CA LEU A 3 -13.04 13.76 -18.68
C LEU A 3 -13.93 13.18 -17.60
N ILE A 4 -14.04 11.86 -17.55
CA ILE A 4 -14.83 11.14 -16.55
C ILE A 4 -13.87 10.28 -15.73
N PRO A 5 -13.64 10.61 -14.45
CA PRO A 5 -12.75 9.82 -13.60
C PRO A 5 -13.36 8.44 -13.30
N VAL A 6 -12.52 7.42 -13.32
CA VAL A 6 -12.87 6.06 -12.91
C VAL A 6 -12.08 5.70 -11.67
N MET A 7 -12.81 5.37 -10.60
CA MET A 7 -12.26 5.13 -9.26
C MET A 7 -12.60 3.70 -8.82
N ARG A 8 -11.66 3.04 -8.15
CA ARG A 8 -11.91 1.85 -7.33
C ARG A 8 -12.30 2.30 -5.94
N VAL A 9 -13.42 1.78 -5.43
CA VAL A 9 -13.90 2.06 -4.09
C VAL A 9 -13.77 0.79 -3.25
N VAL A 10 -13.08 0.88 -2.12
CA VAL A 10 -13.03 -0.19 -1.11
C VAL A 10 -13.68 0.35 0.15
N THR A 11 -14.69 -0.35 0.66
CA THR A 11 -15.40 0.07 1.88
C THR A 11 -15.21 -0.96 2.98
N LEU A 12 -15.02 -0.47 4.20
CA LEU A 12 -14.96 -1.28 5.40
C LEU A 12 -15.90 -0.68 6.43
N SER A 13 -16.80 -1.48 6.99
CA SER A 13 -17.72 -0.99 8.00
C SER A 13 -17.92 -2.01 9.11
N ARG A 14 -18.16 -1.50 10.32
CA ARG A 14 -18.48 -2.32 11.48
C ARG A 14 -19.58 -1.64 12.27
N ARG A 15 -20.60 -2.39 12.64
CA ARG A 15 -21.74 -1.89 13.43
C ARG A 15 -22.01 -2.86 14.58
N ARG A 16 -22.47 -2.30 15.69
CA ARG A 16 -22.91 -3.05 16.87
C ARG A 16 -24.17 -2.38 17.42
N GLY A 17 -25.17 -3.20 17.72
CA GLY A 17 -26.40 -2.77 18.36
C GLY A 17 -26.64 -3.58 19.62
N THR A 18 -27.34 -2.97 20.57
CA THR A 18 -27.87 -3.61 21.77
C THR A 18 -29.34 -3.24 21.91
N VAL A 19 -30.19 -4.23 22.13
CA VAL A 19 -31.63 -4.06 22.36
C VAL A 19 -31.93 -4.51 23.78
N GLY A 20 -32.47 -3.61 24.61
CA GLY A 20 -32.94 -3.89 25.96
C GLY A 20 -34.41 -3.50 26.13
N THR A 21 -35.00 -3.87 27.25
CA THR A 21 -36.43 -3.71 27.55
C THR A 21 -36.90 -2.25 27.51
N ASP A 22 -36.04 -1.31 27.92
CA ASP A 22 -36.35 0.13 28.00
C ASP A 22 -35.44 1.01 27.13
N SER A 23 -34.46 0.43 26.42
CA SER A 23 -33.55 1.22 25.59
C SER A 23 -33.00 0.46 24.39
N VAL A 24 -32.77 1.21 23.32
CA VAL A 24 -32.10 0.75 22.10
C VAL A 24 -30.85 1.59 21.92
N GLY A 25 -29.71 0.92 21.83
CA GLY A 25 -28.40 1.55 21.65
C GLY A 25 -27.68 0.99 20.43
N GLY A 26 -26.99 1.86 19.69
CA GLY A 26 -26.23 1.46 18.52
C GLY A 26 -24.97 2.30 18.35
N ARG A 27 -23.89 1.67 17.93
CA ARG A 27 -22.67 2.34 17.48
C ARG A 27 -22.07 1.60 16.30
N GLY A 28 -21.58 2.34 15.33
CA GLY A 28 -20.80 1.80 14.24
C GLY A 28 -19.85 2.81 13.67
N TRP A 29 -18.98 2.32 12.79
CA TRP A 29 -18.08 3.13 11.98
C TRP A 29 -18.03 2.55 10.56
N ALA A 30 -17.65 3.41 9.63
CA ALA A 30 -17.39 3.03 8.25
C ALA A 30 -16.19 3.83 7.74
N PHE A 31 -15.47 3.23 6.81
CA PHE A 31 -14.31 3.79 6.14
C PHE A 31 -14.43 3.47 4.65
N ALA A 32 -14.07 4.44 3.81
CA ALA A 32 -14.06 4.29 2.37
C ALA A 32 -12.70 4.73 1.83
N TRP A 33 -12.09 3.88 1.02
CA TRP A 33 -10.86 4.16 0.32
C TRP A 33 -11.16 4.31 -1.17
N LEU A 34 -10.69 5.39 -1.76
CA LEU A 34 -10.87 5.72 -3.16
C LEU A 34 -9.50 5.71 -3.84
N SER A 35 -9.35 4.83 -4.84
CA SER A 35 -8.13 4.74 -5.65
C SER A 35 -8.46 5.01 -7.11
N PRO A 36 -7.90 6.06 -7.75
CA PRO A 36 -8.06 6.27 -9.18
C PRO A 36 -7.45 5.11 -9.97
N ILE A 37 -8.17 4.64 -10.99
CA ILE A 37 -7.69 3.54 -11.84
C ILE A 37 -7.66 3.90 -13.32
N ALA A 38 -8.46 4.87 -13.76
CA ALA A 38 -8.47 5.36 -15.13
C ALA A 38 -9.19 6.71 -15.25
N VAL A 39 -9.05 7.34 -16.41
CA VAL A 39 -9.90 8.44 -16.88
C VAL A 39 -10.50 8.04 -18.21
N LEU A 40 -11.81 8.21 -18.36
CA LEU A 40 -12.47 8.10 -19.67
C LEU A 40 -12.43 9.48 -20.34
N VAL A 41 -11.95 9.51 -21.58
CA VAL A 41 -11.93 10.69 -22.44
C VAL A 41 -13.07 10.53 -23.43
N GLU A 42 -14.08 11.39 -23.32
CA GLU A 42 -15.20 11.44 -24.25
C GLU A 42 -14.94 12.57 -25.26
N GLY A 43 -14.68 12.15 -26.50
CA GLY A 43 -14.39 12.99 -27.65
C GLY A 43 -15.36 12.76 -28.81
N PRO A 44 -15.22 13.53 -29.91
CA PRO A 44 -16.07 13.39 -31.09
C PRO A 44 -15.95 12.01 -31.76
N GLU A 45 -14.86 11.27 -31.53
CA GLU A 45 -14.65 9.93 -32.07
C GLU A 45 -15.08 8.79 -31.11
N GLY A 46 -15.65 9.13 -29.95
CA GLY A 46 -16.14 8.16 -28.96
C GLY A 46 -15.48 8.28 -27.59
N GLN A 47 -15.58 7.21 -26.80
CA GLN A 47 -14.99 7.11 -25.46
C GLN A 47 -13.69 6.29 -25.49
N GLU A 48 -12.60 6.88 -25.01
CA GLU A 48 -11.31 6.22 -24.81
C GLU A 48 -11.00 6.08 -23.32
N ARG A 49 -10.47 4.92 -22.88
CA ARG A 49 -10.08 4.68 -21.49
C ARG A 49 -8.57 4.82 -21.31
N LEU A 50 -8.13 5.86 -20.61
CA LEU A 50 -6.74 6.09 -20.24
C LEU A 50 -6.45 5.51 -18.85
N PRO A 51 -5.66 4.43 -18.71
CA PRO A 51 -5.32 3.84 -17.42
C PRO A 51 -4.39 4.76 -16.62
N ILE A 52 -4.63 4.87 -15.32
CA ILE A 52 -3.69 5.52 -14.39
C ILE A 52 -2.81 4.42 -13.81
N ARG A 53 -1.55 4.37 -14.25
CA ARG A 53 -0.59 3.37 -13.77
C ARG A 53 -0.03 3.80 -12.42
N ASP A 54 -0.21 2.97 -11.40
CA ASP A 54 0.40 3.19 -10.10
C ASP A 54 1.82 2.64 -10.09
N GLU A 55 2.80 3.52 -10.33
CA GLU A 55 4.23 3.17 -10.26
C GLU A 55 4.76 3.18 -8.82
N THR A 56 3.98 3.71 -7.88
CA THR A 56 4.38 3.82 -6.46
C THR A 56 4.65 2.45 -5.86
N GLN A 57 3.81 1.46 -6.16
CA GLN A 57 4.01 0.10 -5.66
C GLN A 57 5.33 -0.49 -6.14
N THR A 58 5.68 -0.28 -7.41
CA THR A 58 6.95 -0.76 -7.98
C THR A 58 8.14 -0.08 -7.34
N ILE A 59 8.06 1.24 -7.13
CA ILE A 59 9.13 2.02 -6.48
C ILE A 59 9.31 1.57 -5.02
N LEU A 60 8.22 1.46 -4.26
CA LEU A 60 8.26 1.02 -2.87
C LEU A 60 8.84 -0.40 -2.73
N LEU A 61 8.47 -1.30 -3.63
CA LEU A 61 8.99 -2.66 -3.64
C LEU A 61 10.48 -2.68 -3.99
N GLY A 62 10.90 -1.88 -4.97
CA GLY A 62 12.31 -1.67 -5.30
C GLY A 62 13.12 -1.13 -4.11
N MET A 63 12.59 -0.13 -3.40
CA MET A 63 13.19 0.42 -2.18
C MET A 63 13.32 -0.65 -1.08
N GLY A 64 12.27 -1.44 -0.85
CA GLY A 64 12.27 -2.51 0.15
C GLY A 64 13.31 -3.58 -0.14
N VAL A 65 13.38 -4.04 -1.40
CA VAL A 65 14.39 -5.02 -1.83
C VAL A 65 15.80 -4.45 -1.71
N GLY A 66 16.02 -3.20 -2.14
CA GLY A 66 17.32 -2.53 -2.03
C GLY A 66 17.79 -2.40 -0.57
N ALA A 67 16.90 -1.99 0.33
CA ALA A 67 17.20 -1.90 1.76
C ALA A 67 17.55 -3.27 2.37
N LEU A 68 16.83 -4.33 1.99
CA LEU A 68 17.10 -5.68 2.45
C LEU A 68 18.48 -6.17 2.01
N LEU A 69 18.81 -6.01 0.71
CA LEU A 69 20.11 -6.40 0.17
C LEU A 69 21.25 -5.63 0.85
N PHE A 70 21.05 -4.33 1.08
CA PHE A 70 22.02 -3.51 1.80
C PHE A 70 22.24 -3.97 3.24
N ALA A 71 21.17 -4.30 3.98
CA ALA A 71 21.27 -4.83 5.34
C ALA A 71 22.01 -6.17 5.38
N VAL A 72 21.72 -7.08 4.44
CA VAL A 72 22.42 -8.37 4.31
C VAL A 72 23.90 -8.15 4.01
N LEU A 73 24.23 -7.24 3.10
CA LEU A 73 25.61 -6.91 2.75
C LEU A 73 26.37 -6.36 3.97
N LEU A 74 25.78 -5.43 4.71
CA LEU A 74 26.37 -4.90 5.94
C LEU A 74 26.62 -6.00 6.97
N TRP A 75 25.64 -6.89 7.17
CA TRP A 75 25.79 -8.01 8.09
C TRP A 75 26.95 -8.95 7.70
N LEU A 76 27.12 -9.24 6.41
CA LEU A 76 28.24 -10.03 5.90
C LEU A 76 29.59 -9.35 6.15
N ILE A 77 29.67 -8.04 5.91
CA ILE A 77 30.90 -7.25 6.15
C ILE A 77 31.27 -7.28 7.63
N VAL A 78 30.31 -7.01 8.51
CA VAL A 78 30.53 -7.05 9.97
C VAL A 78 31.02 -8.43 10.38
N ARG A 79 30.32 -9.49 9.97
CA ARG A 79 30.67 -10.88 10.30
C ARG A 79 32.07 -11.25 9.81
N ALA A 80 32.45 -10.87 8.60
CA ALA A 80 33.78 -11.14 8.05
C ALA A 80 34.89 -10.41 8.81
N THR A 81 34.60 -9.19 9.28
CA THR A 81 35.54 -8.38 10.06
C THR A 81 35.71 -8.93 11.48
N THR A 82 34.63 -9.39 12.12
CA THR A 82 34.68 -10.05 13.43
C THR A 82 35.47 -11.37 13.40
N HIS A 83 35.38 -12.15 12.32
CA HIS A 83 36.15 -13.39 12.18
C HIS A 83 37.65 -13.18 11.90
N ARG A 84 38.06 -12.04 11.33
CA ARG A 84 39.49 -11.69 11.16
C ARG A 84 40.14 -11.11 12.41
N GLY A 85 39.36 -10.76 13.43
CA GLY A 85 39.80 -10.11 14.67
C GLY A 85 40.14 -11.05 15.84
N SER A 86 40.33 -12.36 15.62
CA SER A 86 40.98 -13.23 16.63
C SER A 86 42.48 -13.31 16.35
N PRO A 87 43.31 -12.42 16.93
CA PRO A 87 44.72 -12.68 17.04
C PRO A 87 44.90 -13.96 17.87
N ARG A 88 45.67 -14.90 17.32
CA ARG A 88 46.24 -16.00 18.08
C ARG A 88 47.02 -15.40 19.25
N ALA A 89 46.44 -15.41 20.43
CA ALA A 89 47.17 -15.41 21.68
C ALA A 89 47.49 -16.88 21.99
N GLY A 90 48.77 -17.23 21.99
CA GLY A 90 49.27 -18.59 22.17
C GLY A 90 50.55 -18.79 21.39
#